data_AF-A0A835UEG4-F1
#
_entry.id   AF-A0A835UEG4-F1
#
_cell.length_a   1.000
_cell.length_b   1.000
_cell.length_c   1.000
_cell.angle_alpha   90.00
_cell.angle_beta   90.00
_cell.angle_gamma   90.00
#
_symmetry.space_group_name_H-M   'P 1'
#
loop_
_entity.id
_entity.type
_entity.pdbx_description
1 polymer ?
#
loop_
_entity_poly.entity_id
_entity_poly.type
_entity_poly.pdbx_seq_one_letter_code
_entity_poly.pdbx_strand_id
1 'polypeptide(L)'
;MGTLEIMKGSYHKGISTFSGHGDNAKLSNLEEIQTSVLDALDLIYLAQVPIVNQENKEPCPLDMLRDDLEMPTFLVNKELASINLWMNRARSRSSTHYDPHHNLLCLVAGCKQVVLWPPCACHMLYPMPIFGEASNHSAVDLVNPDYSLHTRAINSDGYSQKVPSSG
;
A
#
# COMPACT_ATOMS: atom_id res chain seq x y z
N MET A 1 -21.20 -0.84 2.15
CA MET A 1 -20.41 -0.58 3.38
C MET A 1 -18.95 -0.74 3.00
N GLY A 2 -18.25 0.36 2.70
CA GLY A 2 -16.83 0.31 2.33
C GLY A 2 -15.96 0.16 3.57
N THR A 3 -14.96 -0.71 3.50
CA THR A 3 -13.86 -0.78 4.47
C THR A 3 -12.83 0.26 4.05
N LEU A 4 -12.33 1.07 5.00
CA LEU A 4 -11.26 2.04 4.77
C LEU A 4 -9.92 1.36 5.05
N GLU A 5 -9.04 1.26 4.07
CA GLU A 5 -7.72 0.66 4.21
C GLU A 5 -6.60 1.71 4.08
N ILE A 6 -5.72 1.80 5.08
CA ILE A 6 -4.38 2.39 4.92
C ILE A 6 -3.36 1.29 4.80
N MET A 7 -2.63 1.26 3.70
CA MET A 7 -1.57 0.31 3.45
C MET A 7 -0.20 0.93 3.72
N LYS A 8 0.54 0.44 4.73
CA LYS A 8 1.95 0.79 4.99
C LYS A 8 2.82 -0.46 4.92
N GLY A 9 3.56 -0.67 3.84
CA GLY A 9 4.58 -1.73 3.76
C GLY A 9 5.88 -1.28 4.44
N SER A 10 6.63 -2.17 5.09
CA SER A 10 8.00 -1.86 5.55
C SER A 10 8.92 -3.07 5.42
N TYR A 11 9.77 -3.10 4.39
CA TYR A 11 10.84 -4.09 4.26
C TYR A 11 12.06 -3.67 5.12
N HIS A 12 12.64 -4.59 5.89
CA HIS A 12 13.93 -4.38 6.58
C HIS A 12 14.99 -5.25 5.89
N LYS A 13 16.00 -4.60 5.29
CA LYS A 13 17.18 -5.26 4.71
C LYS A 13 18.27 -5.28 5.79
N GLY A 14 18.66 -6.47 6.26
CA GLY A 14 19.84 -6.62 7.12
C GLY A 14 21.10 -6.50 6.27
N ILE A 15 21.98 -5.54 6.56
CA ILE A 15 23.29 -5.39 5.90
C ILE A 15 24.39 -5.56 6.95
N SER A 16 25.24 -6.57 6.77
CA SER A 16 26.51 -6.74 7.50
C SER A 16 27.60 -5.94 6.81
N THR A 17 28.23 -4.99 7.51
CA THR A 17 29.34 -4.18 6.99
C THR A 17 30.69 -4.88 7.21
N PHE A 18 31.55 -4.87 6.18
CA PHE A 18 32.97 -5.22 6.29
C PHE A 18 33.80 -3.95 6.07
N SER A 19 34.73 -3.65 6.98
CA SER A 19 35.58 -2.45 6.94
C SER A 19 36.86 -2.68 6.14
N GLY A 20 37.18 -1.79 5.19
CA GLY A 20 38.49 -1.69 4.54
C GLY A 20 38.80 -0.23 4.21
N HIS A 21 39.95 0.26 4.67
CA HIS A 21 40.46 1.63 4.50
C HIS A 21 41.14 1.83 3.13
N GLY A 22 40.79 2.92 2.41
CA GLY A 22 41.65 3.51 1.36
C GLY A 22 40.91 4.21 0.20
N ASP A 23 41.25 5.50 -0.03
CA ASP A 23 41.00 6.36 -1.21
C ASP A 23 39.63 7.07 -1.39
N ASN A 24 39.45 8.17 -0.64
CA ASN A 24 38.14 8.70 -0.21
C ASN A 24 37.44 9.82 -1.04
N ALA A 25 37.87 10.18 -2.25
CA ALA A 25 37.26 11.34 -2.95
C ALA A 25 36.74 11.10 -4.39
N LYS A 26 37.25 10.08 -5.09
CA LYS A 26 36.75 9.70 -6.44
C LYS A 26 35.88 8.44 -6.41
N LEU A 27 36.12 7.55 -5.45
CA LEU A 27 35.28 6.38 -5.18
C LEU A 27 33.94 6.79 -4.57
N SER A 28 33.93 7.79 -3.67
CA SER A 28 32.71 8.30 -3.05
C SER A 28 31.68 8.78 -4.07
N ASN A 29 32.09 9.54 -5.09
CA ASN A 29 31.17 10.05 -6.11
C ASN A 29 30.64 8.94 -7.04
N LEU A 30 31.44 7.90 -7.32
CA LEU A 30 30.99 6.74 -8.10
C LEU A 30 30.09 5.82 -7.28
N GLU A 31 30.40 5.60 -6.00
CA GLU A 31 29.56 4.85 -5.06
C GLU A 31 28.25 5.57 -4.77
N GLU A 32 28.24 6.89 -4.67
CA GLU A 32 27.04 7.71 -4.43
C GLU A 32 26.14 7.77 -5.68
N ILE A 33 26.74 7.86 -6.87
CA ILE A 33 25.99 7.73 -8.14
C ILE A 33 25.47 6.30 -8.32
N GLN A 34 26.27 5.28 -8.02
CA GLN A 34 25.84 3.89 -8.14
C GLN A 34 24.79 3.54 -7.08
N THR A 35 24.88 4.09 -5.87
CA THR A 35 23.87 4.01 -4.81
C THR A 35 22.58 4.71 -5.24
N SER A 36 22.64 5.92 -5.79
CA SER A 36 21.43 6.62 -6.25
C SER A 36 20.76 5.96 -7.46
N VAL A 37 21.52 5.34 -8.37
CA VAL A 37 20.98 4.53 -9.47
C VAL A 37 20.42 3.21 -8.97
N LEU A 38 21.07 2.54 -8.02
CA LEU A 38 20.54 1.34 -7.38
C LEU A 38 19.29 1.65 -6.54
N ASP A 39 19.25 2.79 -5.85
CA ASP A 39 18.08 3.28 -5.11
C ASP A 39 16.93 3.61 -6.06
N ALA A 40 17.21 4.19 -7.23
CA ALA A 40 16.20 4.45 -8.26
C ALA A 40 15.70 3.16 -8.94
N LEU A 41 16.57 2.17 -9.16
CA LEU A 41 16.22 0.84 -9.68
C LEU A 41 15.46 -0.01 -8.64
N ASP A 42 15.52 0.35 -7.35
CA ASP A 42 14.79 -0.30 -6.28
C ASP A 42 13.34 0.22 -6.13
N LEU A 43 12.95 1.23 -6.92
CA LEU A 43 11.59 1.80 -6.96
C LEU A 43 10.69 1.07 -7.96
N ILE A 44 10.50 -0.23 -7.76
CA ILE A 44 9.41 -0.96 -8.43
C ILE A 44 8.15 -0.81 -7.57
N TYR A 45 7.08 -0.30 -8.15
CA TYR A 45 5.74 -0.30 -7.55
C TYR A 45 4.71 -0.73 -8.60
N LEU A 46 4.21 -1.95 -8.44
CA LEU A 46 3.04 -2.46 -9.13
C LEU A 46 1.84 -2.28 -8.20
N ALA A 47 0.81 -1.61 -8.68
CA ALA A 47 -0.43 -1.39 -7.94
C ALA A 47 -1.62 -1.75 -8.82
N GLN A 48 -2.59 -2.45 -8.25
CA GLN A 48 -3.84 -2.81 -8.92
C GLN A 48 -3.63 -3.51 -10.28
N VAL A 49 -2.61 -4.38 -10.39
CA VAL A 49 -2.38 -5.12 -11.64
C VAL A 49 -3.26 -6.38 -11.65
N PRO A 50 -4.22 -6.54 -12.58
CA PRO A 50 -5.20 -7.60 -12.48
C PRO A 50 -4.63 -8.96 -12.88
N ILE A 51 -4.92 -9.96 -12.04
CA ILE A 51 -4.81 -11.40 -12.34
C ILE A 51 -6.16 -11.88 -12.89
N VAL A 52 -7.27 -11.46 -12.25
CA VAL A 52 -8.65 -11.72 -12.69
C VAL A 52 -9.43 -10.43 -12.65
N ASN A 53 -10.25 -10.16 -13.67
CA ASN A 53 -11.20 -9.05 -13.68
C ASN A 53 -12.49 -9.50 -14.39
N GLN A 54 -13.63 -9.44 -13.70
CA GLN A 54 -14.93 -9.81 -14.28
C GLN A 54 -15.68 -8.60 -14.87
N GLU A 55 -15.34 -7.39 -14.43
CA GLU A 55 -15.98 -6.16 -14.87
C GLU A 55 -15.41 -5.65 -16.19
N ASN A 56 -14.11 -5.88 -16.41
CA ASN A 56 -13.40 -5.55 -17.63
C ASN A 56 -13.14 -6.81 -18.46
N LYS A 57 -13.49 -6.78 -19.75
CA LYS A 57 -13.30 -7.89 -20.70
C LYS A 57 -11.92 -7.91 -21.35
N GLU A 58 -11.09 -6.92 -21.10
CA GLU A 58 -9.70 -6.90 -21.58
C GLU A 58 -8.88 -8.03 -20.94
N PRO A 59 -7.89 -8.59 -21.65
CA PRO A 59 -7.00 -9.60 -21.10
C PRO A 59 -6.28 -9.10 -19.84
N CYS A 60 -6.29 -9.91 -18.78
CA CYS A 60 -5.55 -9.60 -17.56
C CYS A 60 -4.04 -9.87 -17.78
N PRO A 61 -3.15 -8.89 -17.55
CA PRO A 61 -1.71 -9.06 -17.80
C PRO A 61 -1.05 -10.18 -16.99
N LEU A 62 -1.67 -10.57 -15.87
CA LEU A 62 -1.17 -11.59 -14.96
C LEU A 62 -2.09 -12.83 -14.86
N ASP A 63 -2.97 -13.06 -15.84
CA ASP A 63 -3.91 -14.21 -15.84
C ASP A 63 -3.20 -15.56 -15.66
N MET A 64 -1.95 -15.67 -16.14
CA MET A 64 -1.10 -16.85 -15.96
C MET A 64 -0.85 -17.25 -14.50
N LEU A 65 -1.04 -16.34 -13.54
CA LEU A 65 -0.89 -16.60 -12.10
C LEU A 65 -2.18 -17.11 -11.44
N ARG A 66 -3.27 -17.23 -12.20
CA ARG A 66 -4.58 -17.59 -11.64
C ARG A 66 -4.57 -18.95 -10.96
N ASP A 67 -3.85 -19.91 -11.54
CA ASP A 67 -3.76 -21.28 -11.01
C ASP A 67 -2.87 -21.38 -9.77
N ASP A 68 -2.08 -20.35 -9.45
CA ASP A 68 -1.27 -20.26 -8.22
C ASP A 68 -2.10 -19.79 -7.01
N LEU A 69 -3.36 -19.40 -7.21
CA LEU A 69 -4.22 -18.86 -6.18
C LEU A 69 -5.17 -19.92 -5.62
N GLU A 70 -5.07 -20.17 -4.32
CA GLU A 70 -6.07 -20.93 -3.60
C GLU A 70 -7.20 -20.01 -3.11
N MET A 71 -8.43 -20.29 -3.55
CA MET A 71 -9.58 -19.49 -3.14
C MET A 71 -9.97 -19.82 -1.68
N PRO A 72 -10.02 -18.84 -0.76
CA PRO A 72 -10.46 -19.07 0.60
C PRO A 72 -11.89 -19.64 0.64
N THR A 73 -12.11 -20.64 1.50
CA THR A 73 -13.38 -21.38 1.56
C THR A 73 -14.59 -20.49 1.85
N PHE A 74 -14.42 -19.42 2.61
CA PHE A 74 -15.49 -18.45 2.89
C PHE A 74 -15.89 -17.58 1.68
N LEU A 75 -15.12 -17.61 0.60
CA LEU A 75 -15.40 -16.90 -0.65
C LEU A 75 -16.03 -17.79 -1.74
N VAL A 76 -16.13 -19.11 -1.54
CA VAL A 76 -16.56 -20.08 -2.58
C VAL A 76 -17.91 -19.74 -3.22
N ASN A 77 -18.84 -19.15 -2.47
CA ASN A 77 -20.17 -18.75 -2.95
C ASN A 77 -20.31 -17.22 -3.12
N LYS A 78 -19.19 -16.51 -3.32
CA LYS A 78 -19.17 -15.06 -3.52
C LYS A 78 -18.72 -14.77 -4.95
N GLU A 79 -19.38 -13.78 -5.57
CA GLU A 79 -18.95 -13.24 -6.85
C GLU A 79 -17.75 -12.31 -6.61
N LEU A 80 -16.67 -12.52 -7.36
CA LEU A 80 -15.43 -11.74 -7.24
C LEU A 80 -15.33 -10.77 -8.42
N ALA A 81 -15.40 -9.48 -8.13
CA ALA A 81 -15.22 -8.45 -9.14
C ALA A 81 -13.82 -8.50 -9.77
N SER A 82 -12.78 -8.63 -8.95
CA SER A 82 -11.39 -8.73 -9.41
C SER A 82 -10.46 -9.39 -8.38
N ILE A 83 -9.30 -9.84 -8.86
CA ILE A 83 -8.13 -10.21 -8.08
C ILE A 83 -6.96 -9.44 -8.65
N ASN A 84 -6.28 -8.65 -7.81
CA ASN A 84 -5.18 -7.80 -8.24
C ASN A 84 -3.90 -8.10 -7.45
N LEU A 85 -2.75 -7.88 -8.10
CA LEU A 85 -1.44 -7.94 -7.48
C LEU A 85 -0.95 -6.54 -7.12
N TRP A 86 -0.43 -6.42 -5.90
CA TRP A 86 0.39 -5.30 -5.47
C TRP A 86 1.77 -5.80 -5.10
N MET A 87 2.80 -5.15 -5.65
CA MET A 87 4.18 -5.51 -5.39
C MET A 87 5.03 -4.25 -5.31
N ASN A 88 5.87 -4.19 -4.29
CA ASN A 88 6.89 -3.16 -4.18
C ASN A 88 8.17 -3.75 -3.63
N ARG A 89 9.30 -3.21 -4.08
CA ARG A 89 10.61 -3.56 -3.54
C ARG A 89 11.04 -2.61 -2.43
N ALA A 90 10.94 -1.29 -2.67
CA ALA A 90 11.18 -0.28 -1.66
C ALA A 90 9.97 -0.09 -0.73
N ARG A 91 10.19 0.59 0.41
CA ARG A 91 9.12 0.94 1.35
C ARG A 91 8.08 1.82 0.65
N SER A 92 6.82 1.39 0.66
CA SER A 92 5.71 2.11 0.02
C SER A 92 4.56 2.38 1.00
N ARG A 93 3.76 3.39 0.66
CA ARG A 93 2.58 3.81 1.42
C ARG A 93 1.46 4.17 0.45
N SER A 94 0.26 3.66 0.69
CA SER A 94 -0.94 4.19 0.05
C SER A 94 -1.51 5.35 0.85
N SER A 95 -2.16 6.29 0.17
CA SER A 95 -3.05 7.22 0.86
C SER A 95 -4.25 6.47 1.45
N THR A 96 -4.87 7.08 2.46
CA THR A 96 -6.09 6.58 3.09
C THR A 96 -7.25 6.71 2.13
N HIS A 97 -7.94 5.61 1.87
CA HIS A 97 -9.10 5.60 0.99
C HIS A 97 -10.07 4.47 1.35
N TYR A 98 -11.27 4.56 0.80
CA TYR A 98 -12.22 3.45 0.82
C TYR A 98 -12.38 2.88 -0.59
N ASP A 99 -12.66 1.58 -0.64
CA ASP A 99 -13.00 0.87 -1.88
C ASP A 99 -14.52 0.80 -2.08
N PRO A 100 -14.99 0.71 -3.34
CA PRO A 100 -16.41 0.49 -3.64
C PRO A 100 -16.89 -0.94 -3.30
N HIS A 101 -15.97 -1.91 -3.22
CA HIS A 101 -16.27 -3.32 -2.91
C HIS A 101 -15.76 -3.73 -1.53
N HIS A 102 -16.26 -4.86 -1.03
CA HIS A 102 -15.60 -5.57 0.05
C HIS A 102 -14.25 -6.12 -0.45
N ASN A 103 -13.22 -6.02 0.38
CA ASN A 103 -11.86 -6.38 0.00
C ASN A 103 -11.29 -7.47 0.92
N LEU A 104 -10.41 -8.32 0.37
CA LEU A 104 -9.59 -9.27 1.10
C LEU A 104 -8.13 -9.04 0.73
N LEU A 105 -7.37 -8.49 1.65
CA LEU A 105 -5.93 -8.36 1.50
C LEU A 105 -5.22 -9.66 1.92
N CYS A 106 -4.57 -10.31 0.96
CA CYS A 106 -3.70 -11.46 1.21
C CYS A 106 -2.23 -11.03 1.12
N LEU A 107 -1.43 -11.30 2.17
CA LEU A 107 0.01 -11.07 2.15
C LEU A 107 0.73 -12.34 1.70
N VAL A 108 1.27 -12.32 0.48
CA VAL A 108 2.05 -13.43 -0.08
C VAL A 108 3.50 -13.40 0.42
N ALA A 109 4.11 -12.21 0.50
CA ALA A 109 5.48 -12.04 0.97
C ALA A 109 5.69 -10.66 1.63
N GLY A 110 6.58 -10.62 2.62
CA GLY A 110 6.93 -9.40 3.35
C GLY A 110 5.94 -9.04 4.46
N CYS A 111 5.89 -7.77 4.83
CA CYS A 111 4.99 -7.30 5.89
C CYS A 111 4.32 -5.96 5.53
N LYS A 112 3.10 -5.81 6.05
CA LYS A 112 2.26 -4.65 5.82
C LYS A 112 1.52 -4.29 7.10
N GLN A 113 1.72 -3.06 7.55
CA GLN A 113 0.93 -2.45 8.60
C GLN A 113 -0.33 -1.86 7.96
N VAL A 114 -1.50 -2.36 8.36
CA VAL A 114 -2.78 -1.82 7.93
C VAL A 114 -3.44 -1.08 9.08
N VAL A 115 -3.98 0.11 8.81
CA VAL A 115 -4.79 0.85 9.77
C VAL A 115 -6.17 1.07 9.15
N LEU A 116 -7.21 0.72 9.90
CA LEU A 116 -8.60 0.81 9.48
C LEU A 116 -9.33 1.83 10.34
N TRP A 117 -10.23 2.60 9.74
CA TRP A 117 -11.22 3.38 10.48
C TRP A 117 -12.61 2.91 10.04
N PRO A 118 -13.58 2.84 10.97
CA PRO A 118 -14.95 2.53 10.61
C PRO A 118 -15.56 3.67 9.76
N PRO A 119 -16.60 3.39 8.96
CA PRO A 119 -17.29 4.42 8.17
C PRO A 119 -17.79 5.62 8.99
N CYS A 120 -18.17 5.42 10.26
CA CYS A 120 -18.59 6.50 11.15
C CYS A 120 -17.47 7.53 11.42
N ALA A 121 -16.21 7.14 11.25
CA ALA A 121 -15.06 8.02 11.41
C ALA A 121 -14.67 8.79 10.13
N CYS A 122 -15.32 8.53 8.99
CA CYS A 122 -14.98 9.12 7.68
C CYS A 122 -14.91 10.66 7.73
N HIS A 123 -15.84 11.31 8.45
CA HIS A 123 -15.87 12.77 8.57
C HIS A 123 -14.61 13.37 9.24
N MET A 124 -13.91 12.61 10.09
CA MET A 124 -12.64 13.01 10.71
C MET A 124 -11.45 12.88 9.75
N LEU A 125 -11.62 12.14 8.65
CA LEU A 125 -10.59 11.91 7.65
C LEU A 125 -10.72 12.83 6.43
N TYR A 126 -11.66 13.79 6.43
CA TYR A 126 -11.78 14.80 5.38
C TYR A 126 -11.73 14.19 3.96
N PRO A 127 -12.76 13.44 3.55
CA PRO A 127 -12.79 12.89 2.19
C PRO A 127 -12.64 14.02 1.16
N MET A 128 -11.90 13.72 0.10
CA MET A 128 -11.69 14.64 -1.02
C MET A 128 -13.04 14.98 -1.70
N PRO A 129 -13.11 16.08 -2.46
CA PRO A 129 -14.35 16.50 -3.13
C PRO A 129 -14.96 15.39 -4.00
N ILE A 130 -16.29 15.24 -3.92
CA ILE A 130 -17.05 14.14 -4.57
C ILE A 130 -16.85 14.09 -6.09
N PHE A 131 -16.68 15.24 -6.73
CA PHE A 131 -16.48 15.35 -8.18
C PHE A 131 -14.99 15.30 -8.60
N GLY A 132 -14.09 14.99 -7.68
CA GLY A 132 -12.66 14.85 -7.96
C GLY A 132 -12.27 13.40 -8.25
N GLU A 133 -11.19 13.22 -9.01
CA GLU A 133 -10.60 11.92 -9.37
C GLU A 133 -10.20 11.07 -8.15
N ALA A 134 -9.96 11.70 -7.00
CA ALA A 134 -9.57 11.04 -5.76
C ALA A 134 -10.65 11.13 -4.66
N SER A 135 -11.93 11.27 -5.04
CA SER A 135 -13.06 11.49 -4.11
C SER A 135 -13.17 10.45 -2.99
N ASN A 136 -12.67 9.23 -3.21
CA ASN A 136 -12.63 8.17 -2.22
C ASN A 136 -11.42 8.23 -1.26
N HIS A 137 -10.52 9.20 -1.43
CA HIS A 137 -9.34 9.39 -0.60
C HIS A 137 -9.55 10.45 0.50
N SER A 138 -8.79 10.32 1.58
CA SER A 138 -8.63 11.33 2.63
C SER A 138 -7.74 12.47 2.16
N ALA A 139 -8.08 13.70 2.53
CA ALA A 139 -7.23 14.87 2.39
C ALA A 139 -6.15 14.98 3.49
N VAL A 140 -6.25 14.17 4.54
CA VAL A 140 -5.34 14.22 5.70
C VAL A 140 -4.09 13.39 5.42
N ASP A 141 -2.90 14.01 5.51
CA ASP A 141 -1.65 13.24 5.62
C ASP A 141 -1.53 12.70 7.05
N LEU A 142 -1.88 11.44 7.27
CA LEU A 142 -1.83 10.83 8.59
C LEU A 142 -0.42 10.57 9.12
N VAL A 143 0.63 10.81 8.33
CA VAL A 143 2.02 10.77 8.83
C VAL A 143 2.42 12.09 9.45
N ASN A 144 2.01 13.19 8.84
CA ASN A 144 2.28 14.54 9.33
C ASN A 144 1.02 15.41 9.19
N PRO A 145 -0.02 15.15 10.02
CA PRO A 145 -1.31 15.81 9.87
C PRO A 145 -1.20 17.29 10.26
N ASP A 146 -1.61 18.17 9.36
CA ASP A 146 -1.84 19.57 9.69
C ASP A 146 -3.21 19.72 10.39
N TYR A 147 -3.19 19.73 11.71
CA TYR A 147 -4.41 19.88 12.52
C TYR A 147 -5.01 21.29 12.51
N SER A 148 -4.25 22.29 12.02
CA SER A 148 -4.83 23.63 11.81
C SER A 148 -5.82 23.63 10.66
N LEU A 149 -5.56 22.81 9.62
CA LEU A 149 -6.47 22.58 8.49
C LEU A 149 -7.47 21.45 8.76
N HIS A 150 -7.02 20.41 9.46
CA HIS A 150 -7.77 19.17 9.66
C HIS A 150 -8.10 18.92 11.14
N THR A 151 -8.70 19.89 11.82
CA THR A 151 -8.96 19.81 13.28
C THR A 151 -9.76 18.58 13.72
N ARG A 152 -10.70 18.07 12.91
CA ARG A 152 -11.45 16.85 13.24
C ARG A 152 -10.56 15.60 13.25
N ALA A 153 -9.42 15.62 12.55
CA ALA A 153 -8.50 14.49 12.48
C ALA A 153 -7.77 14.24 13.81
N ILE A 154 -7.75 15.21 14.73
CA ILE A 154 -7.18 15.07 16.08
C ILE A 154 -7.76 13.84 16.79
N ASN A 155 -9.06 13.60 16.62
CA ASN A 155 -9.75 12.49 17.28
C ASN A 155 -9.76 11.20 16.45
N SER A 156 -9.22 11.22 15.23
CA SER A 156 -9.34 10.09 14.30
C SER A 156 -8.67 8.82 14.82
N ASP A 157 -7.52 8.94 15.49
CA ASP A 157 -6.77 7.79 16.00
C ASP A 157 -7.55 6.97 17.04
N GLY A 158 -8.44 7.60 17.81
CA GLY A 158 -9.31 6.94 18.79
C GLY A 158 -10.35 6.00 18.16
N TYR A 159 -10.58 6.11 16.85
CA TYR A 159 -11.46 5.24 16.08
C TYR A 159 -10.68 4.26 15.19
N SER A 160 -9.36 4.38 15.16
CA SER A 160 -8.51 3.58 14.29
C SER A 160 -8.21 2.21 14.91
N GLN A 161 -8.06 1.20 14.06
CA GLN A 161 -7.59 -0.13 14.44
C GLN A 161 -6.39 -0.50 13.57
N LYS A 162 -5.25 -0.79 14.22
CA LYS A 162 -4.11 -1.42 13.55
C LYS A 162 -4.39 -2.91 13.42
N VAL A 163 -4.33 -3.42 12.20
CA VAL A 163 -4.43 -4.87 11.94
C VAL A 163 -3.10 -5.51 12.35
N PRO A 164 -3.11 -6.51 13.25
CA PRO A 164 -1.89 -7.24 13.59
C PRO A 164 -1.30 -7.90 12.34
N SER A 165 0.01 -7.78 12.14
CA SER A 165 0.70 -8.61 11.16
C SER A 165 0.77 -10.04 11.72
N SER A 166 0.02 -10.97 11.15
CA SER A 166 0.26 -12.40 11.35
C SER A 166 1.58 -12.75 10.68
N GLY A 167 2.59 -13.09 11.49
CA GLY A 167 3.86 -13.66 11.05
C GLY A 167 3.82 -15.17 11.07
#